data_AF-A0A3B4UFT1-F1
#
_entry.id   AF-A0A3B4UFT1-F1
#
_cell.length_a   1.000
_cell.length_b   1.000
_cell.length_c   1.000
_cell.angle_alpha   90.00
_cell.angle_beta   90.00
_cell.angle_gamma   90.00
#
_symmetry.space_group_name_H-M   'P 1'
#
loop_
_entity.id
_entity.type
_entity.pdbx_description
1 polymer ?
#
loop_
_entity_poly.entity_id
_entity_poly.type
_entity_poly.pdbx_seq_one_letter_code
_entity_poly.pdbx_strand_id
1 'polypeptide(L)'
;MSPPGGKINRPKTELGKKLFKRRRVLSREKRKKHQIVGAVVDQGLITLHHLKKRKSSPRANITLSGKKKRKLLKQLQHMQQEKAGMEAPPPKKQDSSSAPTKKKKKKKKAAGSQGDVEMADME
;
A
#
# COMPACT_ATOMS: atom_id res chain seq x y z
N MET A 1 47.80 -6.53 -10.23
CA MET A 1 46.61 -7.39 -10.41
C MET A 1 47.01 -8.84 -10.25
N SER A 2 46.40 -9.59 -9.31
CA SER A 2 46.68 -11.03 -9.16
C SER A 2 46.16 -11.80 -10.38
N PRO A 3 46.93 -12.74 -10.96
CA PRO A 3 46.49 -13.49 -12.13
C PRO A 3 45.27 -14.37 -11.81
N PRO A 4 44.35 -14.60 -12.76
CA PRO A 4 43.13 -15.38 -12.55
C PRO A 4 43.41 -16.91 -12.53
N GLY A 5 44.31 -17.37 -11.66
CA GLY A 5 44.80 -18.77 -11.65
C GLY A 5 44.26 -19.67 -10.52
N GLY A 6 43.53 -19.12 -9.54
CA GLY A 6 43.27 -19.81 -8.27
C GLY A 6 42.11 -20.82 -8.23
N LYS A 7 41.52 -21.19 -9.38
CA LYS A 7 40.32 -22.07 -9.44
C LYS A 7 40.57 -23.46 -10.03
N ILE A 8 41.59 -23.63 -10.85
CA ILE A 8 41.80 -24.87 -11.62
C ILE A 8 42.37 -25.98 -10.72
N ASN A 9 43.30 -25.63 -9.83
CA ASN A 9 43.99 -26.60 -8.97
C ASN A 9 43.51 -26.63 -7.50
N ARG A 10 42.37 -25.99 -7.18
CA ARG A 10 41.82 -26.07 -5.81
C ARG A 10 41.10 -27.40 -5.61
N PRO A 11 41.34 -28.11 -4.48
CA PRO A 11 40.60 -29.32 -4.18
C PRO A 11 39.09 -29.00 -4.14
N LYS A 12 38.30 -29.78 -4.88
CA LYS A 12 36.85 -29.62 -4.91
C LYS A 12 36.30 -29.91 -3.51
N THR A 13 35.39 -29.05 -3.04
CA THR A 13 34.61 -29.33 -1.83
C THR A 13 33.82 -30.63 -1.98
N GLU A 14 33.39 -31.23 -0.88
CA GLU A 14 32.59 -32.46 -0.88
C GLU A 14 31.33 -32.36 -1.76
N LEU A 15 30.75 -31.16 -1.87
CA LEU A 15 29.65 -30.90 -2.82
C LEU A 15 30.15 -30.75 -4.26
N GLY A 16 31.30 -30.12 -4.49
CA GLY A 16 31.92 -30.02 -5.81
C GLY A 16 32.24 -31.38 -6.45
N LYS A 17 32.57 -32.40 -5.63
CA LYS A 17 32.74 -33.80 -6.07
C LYS A 17 31.42 -34.45 -6.50
N LYS A 18 30.29 -34.09 -5.85
CA LYS A 18 28.95 -34.68 -6.08
C LYS A 18 28.01 -33.68 -6.78
N LEU A 19 28.09 -33.60 -8.11
CA LEU A 19 27.39 -32.61 -8.94
C LEU A 19 25.87 -32.52 -8.66
N PHE A 20 25.17 -33.65 -8.62
CA PHE A 20 23.72 -33.66 -8.38
C PHE A 20 23.34 -33.20 -6.97
N LYS A 21 24.15 -33.57 -5.95
CA LYS A 21 23.95 -33.10 -4.56
C LYS A 21 24.19 -31.59 -4.47
N ARG A 22 25.23 -31.08 -5.12
CA ARG A 22 25.50 -29.63 -5.21
C ARG A 22 24.35 -28.87 -5.86
N ARG A 23 23.85 -29.32 -7.02
CA ARG A 23 22.69 -28.70 -7.68
C ARG A 23 21.46 -28.69 -6.75
N ARG A 24 21.18 -29.81 -6.08
CA ARG A 24 20.06 -29.92 -5.13
C ARG A 24 20.17 -28.93 -3.97
N VAL A 25 21.35 -28.85 -3.35
CA VAL A 25 21.62 -27.94 -2.22
C VAL A 25 21.48 -26.48 -2.65
N LEU A 26 22.13 -26.09 -3.75
CA LEU A 26 22.07 -24.72 -4.28
C LEU A 26 20.63 -24.31 -4.64
N SER A 27 19.85 -25.20 -5.27
CA SER A 27 18.44 -24.94 -5.56
C SER A 27 17.61 -24.77 -4.28
N ARG A 28 17.90 -25.55 -3.24
CA ARG A 28 17.22 -25.41 -1.94
C ARG A 28 17.57 -24.08 -1.26
N GLU A 29 18.83 -23.68 -1.29
CA GLU A 29 19.30 -22.39 -0.76
C GLU A 29 18.70 -21.21 -1.52
N LYS A 30 18.68 -21.25 -2.86
CA LYS A 30 17.99 -20.24 -3.68
C LYS A 30 16.52 -20.14 -3.29
N ARG A 31 15.81 -21.26 -3.15
CA ARG A 31 14.40 -21.25 -2.69
C ARG A 31 14.24 -20.70 -1.28
N LYS A 32 15.21 -20.91 -0.37
CA LYS A 32 15.19 -20.33 0.99
C LYS A 32 15.35 -18.82 0.97
N LYS A 33 16.24 -18.27 0.13
CA LYS A 33 16.45 -16.81 0.02
C LYS A 33 15.20 -16.03 -0.41
N HIS A 34 14.37 -16.62 -1.26
CA HIS A 34 13.12 -16.00 -1.73
C HIS A 34 11.93 -16.21 -0.77
N GLN A 35 12.09 -17.00 0.30
CA GLN A 35 11.06 -17.14 1.31
C GLN A 35 11.14 -15.95 2.27
N ILE A 36 10.16 -15.06 2.18
CA ILE A 36 9.98 -13.97 3.14
C ILE A 36 9.26 -14.56 4.36
N VAL A 37 10.04 -14.92 5.39
CA VAL A 37 9.51 -15.48 6.64
C VAL A 37 9.32 -14.34 7.65
N GLY A 38 8.17 -14.30 8.31
CA GLY A 38 7.89 -13.37 9.43
C GLY A 38 7.55 -11.93 9.05
N ALA A 39 8.07 -11.39 7.94
CA ALA A 39 7.80 -10.01 7.55
C ALA A 39 6.39 -9.86 6.94
N VAL A 40 5.47 -9.23 7.68
CA VAL A 40 4.20 -8.73 7.16
C VAL A 40 4.44 -7.32 6.64
N VAL A 41 4.43 -7.14 5.31
CA VAL A 41 4.77 -5.86 4.67
C VAL A 41 3.69 -4.79 4.90
N ASP A 42 2.41 -5.17 4.89
CA ASP A 42 1.27 -4.25 4.98
C ASP A 42 0.48 -4.47 6.28
N GLN A 43 1.13 -4.39 7.45
CA GLN A 43 0.53 -4.77 8.74
C GLN A 43 -0.82 -4.11 9.03
N GLY A 44 -0.99 -2.83 8.67
CA GLY A 44 -2.23 -2.08 8.90
C GLY A 44 -3.32 -2.26 7.83
N LEU A 45 -3.03 -2.93 6.71
CA LEU A 45 -3.98 -3.13 5.60
C LEU A 45 -4.28 -4.61 5.33
N ILE A 46 -3.51 -5.52 5.91
CA ILE A 46 -3.62 -6.94 5.66
C ILE A 46 -4.95 -7.48 6.21
N THR A 47 -5.69 -8.22 5.37
CA THR A 47 -6.97 -8.80 5.82
C THR A 47 -6.76 -10.10 6.60
N LEU A 48 -7.75 -10.48 7.42
CA LEU A 48 -7.77 -11.74 8.17
C LEU A 48 -7.45 -12.97 7.30
N HIS A 49 -7.90 -12.98 6.05
CA HIS A 49 -7.61 -14.08 5.11
C HIS A 49 -6.12 -14.23 4.82
N HIS A 50 -5.40 -13.12 4.63
CA HIS A 50 -3.96 -13.15 4.39
C HIS A 50 -3.21 -13.64 5.64
N LEU A 51 -3.66 -13.25 6.83
CA LEU A 51 -3.12 -13.74 8.10
C LEU A 51 -3.36 -15.26 8.25
N LYS A 52 -4.56 -15.75 7.95
CA LYS A 52 -4.90 -17.18 8.01
C LYS A 52 -4.02 -18.01 7.07
N LYS A 53 -3.78 -17.51 5.84
CA LYS A 53 -2.89 -18.17 4.87
C LYS A 53 -1.41 -18.14 5.27
N ARG A 54 -0.94 -17.09 5.96
CA ARG A 54 0.43 -17.05 6.52
C ARG A 54 0.58 -17.97 7.73
N LYS A 55 -0.45 -18.09 8.57
CA LYS A 55 -0.48 -19.03 9.70
C LYS A 55 -0.43 -20.49 9.22
N SER A 56 -1.17 -20.83 8.17
CA SER A 56 -1.16 -22.20 7.62
C SER A 56 0.09 -22.52 6.80
N SER A 57 0.74 -21.53 6.18
CA SER A 57 1.97 -21.73 5.42
C SER A 57 2.96 -20.57 5.63
N PRO A 58 4.12 -20.82 6.29
CA PRO A 58 5.15 -19.79 6.49
C PRO A 58 5.86 -19.40 5.18
N ARG A 59 5.64 -20.14 4.09
CA ARG A 59 6.18 -19.87 2.75
C ARG A 59 5.27 -18.97 1.91
N ALA A 60 4.07 -18.69 2.38
CA ALA A 60 3.10 -17.90 1.63
C ALA A 60 3.52 -16.43 1.62
N ASN A 61 4.22 -16.01 0.56
CA ASN A 61 4.53 -14.61 0.31
C ASN A 61 3.34 -13.89 -0.33
N ILE A 62 2.27 -13.77 0.44
CA ILE A 62 1.05 -13.08 0.05
C ILE A 62 1.10 -11.66 0.59
N THR A 63 1.34 -10.73 -0.32
CA THR A 63 1.20 -9.29 -0.13
C THR A 63 -0.06 -8.81 -0.84
N LEU A 64 -0.58 -7.66 -0.44
CA LEU A 64 -1.66 -7.04 -1.21
C LEU A 64 -1.10 -6.59 -2.56
N SER A 65 -1.80 -6.95 -3.63
CA SER A 65 -1.56 -6.33 -4.95
C SER A 65 -1.67 -4.81 -4.81
N GLY A 66 -0.84 -4.06 -5.54
CA GLY A 66 -0.83 -2.60 -5.49
C GLY A 66 -2.22 -1.97 -5.73
N LYS A 67 -3.05 -2.58 -6.59
CA LYS A 67 -4.44 -2.12 -6.81
C LYS A 67 -5.31 -2.29 -5.56
N LYS A 68 -5.21 -3.44 -4.88
CA LYS A 68 -5.92 -3.71 -3.63
C LYS A 68 -5.46 -2.78 -2.51
N LYS A 69 -4.14 -2.60 -2.37
CA LYS A 69 -3.54 -1.68 -1.39
C LYS A 69 -4.07 -0.25 -1.57
N ARG A 70 -4.05 0.26 -2.80
CA ARG A 70 -4.55 1.61 -3.12
C ARG A 70 -6.05 1.76 -2.84
N LYS A 71 -6.85 0.75 -3.18
CA LYS A 71 -8.31 0.76 -2.92
C LYS A 71 -8.63 0.81 -1.43
N LEU A 72 -7.96 -0.01 -0.62
CA LEU A 72 -8.14 -0.02 0.83
C LEU A 72 -7.73 1.31 1.48
N LEU A 73 -6.58 1.87 1.08
CA LEU A 73 -6.14 3.19 1.56
C LEU A 73 -7.15 4.28 1.20
N LYS A 74 -7.69 4.27 -0.01
CA LYS A 74 -8.71 5.23 -0.44
C LYS A 74 -9.99 5.11 0.41
N GLN A 75 -10.42 3.89 0.72
CA GLN A 75 -11.59 3.66 1.58
C GLN A 75 -11.37 4.15 3.00
N LEU A 76 -10.22 3.84 3.61
CA LEU A 76 -9.87 4.33 4.94
C LEU A 76 -9.82 5.85 5.00
N GLN A 77 -9.28 6.50 3.96
CA GLN A 77 -9.23 7.95 3.86
C GLN A 77 -10.63 8.56 3.77
N HIS A 78 -11.54 8.00 2.97
CA HIS A 78 -12.93 8.47 2.90
C HIS A 78 -13.65 8.35 4.25
N MET A 79 -13.54 7.19 4.92
CA MET A 79 -14.14 7.00 6.24
C MET A 79 -13.59 7.98 7.29
N GLN A 80 -12.29 8.30 7.23
CA GLN A 80 -11.69 9.30 8.12
C GLN A 80 -12.22 10.71 7.84
N GLN A 81 -12.41 11.07 6.56
CA GLN A 81 -12.98 12.36 6.17
C GLN A 81 -14.44 12.50 6.59
N GLU A 82 -15.26 11.47 6.37
CA GLU A 82 -16.66 11.43 6.80
C GLU A 82 -16.78 11.55 8.32
N LYS A 83 -15.95 10.78 9.05
CA LYS A 83 -15.92 10.86 10.52
C LYS A 83 -15.51 12.25 11.01
N ALA A 84 -14.47 12.86 10.41
CA ALA A 84 -14.04 14.20 10.77
C ALA A 84 -15.08 15.28 10.44
N GLY A 85 -15.86 15.10 9.37
CA GLY A 85 -16.97 15.99 9.01
C GLY A 85 -18.17 15.88 9.96
N MET A 86 -18.45 14.69 10.50
CA MET A 86 -19.52 14.47 11.47
C MET A 86 -19.15 14.84 12.91
N GLU A 87 -17.89 14.68 13.31
CA GLU A 87 -17.42 14.89 14.70
C GLU A 87 -16.92 16.32 14.96
N ALA A 88 -17.01 17.22 13.97
CA ALA A 88 -16.74 18.64 14.17
C ALA A 88 -17.84 19.26 15.05
N PRO A 89 -17.52 19.80 16.25
CA PRO A 89 -18.51 20.49 17.06
C PRO A 89 -19.09 21.65 16.24
N PRO A 90 -20.40 21.96 16.38
CA PRO A 90 -21.02 23.05 15.64
C PRO A 90 -20.17 24.32 15.86
N PRO A 91 -19.90 25.11 14.81
CA PRO A 91 -19.23 26.39 15.00
C PRO A 91 -20.04 27.15 16.03
N LYS A 92 -19.43 27.42 17.20
CA LYS A 92 -20.04 28.28 18.21
C LYS A 92 -20.37 29.58 17.48
N LYS A 93 -21.66 29.85 17.32
CA LYS A 93 -22.17 31.09 16.73
C LYS A 93 -21.56 32.22 17.53
N GLN A 94 -20.60 32.93 16.94
CA GLN A 94 -20.22 34.25 17.40
C GLN A 94 -21.25 35.20 16.80
N ASP A 95 -22.32 35.43 17.56
CA ASP A 95 -23.22 36.54 17.32
C ASP A 95 -22.46 37.84 17.58
N SER A 96 -22.14 38.57 16.51
CA SER A 96 -22.04 40.03 16.58
C SER A 96 -22.31 40.65 15.22
N SER A 97 -23.50 41.22 15.12
CA SER A 97 -24.03 42.13 14.12
C SER A 97 -23.06 43.22 13.64
N SER A 98 -23.00 43.50 12.32
CA SER A 98 -23.53 44.75 11.72
C SER A 98 -22.90 45.09 10.33
N ALA A 99 -23.74 44.98 9.29
CA ALA A 99 -23.89 45.81 8.08
C ALA A 99 -22.77 45.98 7.00
N PRO A 100 -23.15 46.21 5.71
CA PRO A 100 -22.29 46.00 4.54
C PRO A 100 -21.88 47.29 3.81
N THR A 101 -20.63 47.40 3.34
CA THR A 101 -20.22 48.47 2.40
C THR A 101 -19.88 47.92 1.01
N LYS A 102 -20.76 48.24 0.05
CA LYS A 102 -20.61 48.08 -1.40
C LYS A 102 -19.40 48.88 -1.92
N LYS A 103 -18.51 48.29 -2.74
CA LYS A 103 -17.92 48.96 -3.93
C LYS A 103 -17.63 47.93 -5.04
N LYS A 104 -17.93 48.35 -6.28
CA LYS A 104 -18.12 47.55 -7.50
C LYS A 104 -16.86 47.50 -8.40
N LYS A 105 -16.92 46.57 -9.38
CA LYS A 105 -16.30 46.51 -10.73
C LYS A 105 -14.96 45.74 -10.80
N LYS A 106 -14.68 44.83 -11.75
CA LYS A 106 -15.18 44.64 -13.14
C LYS A 106 -14.79 43.23 -13.68
N LYS A 107 -15.70 42.59 -14.45
CA LYS A 107 -15.59 41.62 -15.59
C LYS A 107 -14.23 40.90 -15.84
N LYS A 108 -14.15 39.59 -16.14
CA LYS A 108 -14.75 38.87 -17.30
C LYS A 108 -14.80 37.33 -17.12
N LYS A 109 -15.83 36.77 -17.78
CA LYS A 109 -16.28 35.40 -18.13
C LYS A 109 -15.30 34.21 -18.19
N ALA A 110 -15.86 33.05 -17.84
CA ALA A 110 -15.95 31.74 -18.56
C ALA A 110 -15.54 30.58 -17.64
N ALA A 111 -16.23 29.44 -17.50
CA ALA A 111 -17.49 28.90 -18.02
C ALA A 111 -17.87 27.67 -17.15
N GLY A 112 -19.16 27.38 -17.00
CA GLY A 112 -19.65 26.01 -16.77
C GLY A 112 -19.63 25.45 -15.34
N SER A 113 -20.28 26.12 -14.38
CA SER A 113 -20.78 25.45 -13.17
C SER A 113 -22.07 24.70 -13.54
N GLN A 114 -21.95 23.47 -14.04
CA GLN A 114 -23.11 22.57 -14.10
C GLN A 114 -23.42 22.12 -12.68
N GLY A 115 -24.59 22.55 -12.22
CA GLY A 115 -25.09 22.39 -10.87
C GLY A 115 -25.26 20.93 -10.48
N ASP A 116 -24.94 20.70 -9.23
CA ASP A 116 -25.31 19.57 -8.41
C ASP A 116 -26.84 19.38 -8.46
N VAL A 117 -27.29 18.25 -9.05
CA VAL A 117 -28.70 17.86 -9.04
C VAL A 117 -28.83 16.74 -8.02
N GLU A 118 -29.23 17.10 -6.81
CA GLU A 118 -29.79 16.17 -5.83
C GLU A 118 -31.04 15.50 -6.42
N MET A 119 -30.98 14.18 -6.62
CA MET A 119 -32.15 13.34 -6.85
C MET A 119 -32.63 12.85 -5.48
N ALA A 120 -33.72 13.42 -5.00
CA ALA A 120 -34.41 12.92 -3.81
C ALA A 120 -35.23 11.66 -4.15
N ASP A 121 -35.19 10.68 -3.25
CA ASP A 121 -35.93 9.42 -3.28
C ASP A 121 -37.44 9.64 -3.49
N MET A 122 -38.06 8.73 -4.26
CA MET A 122 -39.51 8.49 -4.23
C MET A 122 -39.77 7.05 -3.77
N GLU A 123 -40.70 6.98 -2.83
CA GLU A 123 -41.28 5.85 -2.08
C GLU A 123 -41.56 4.56 -2.88
#